data_AF-A0A5C6BY38-F1
#
_entry.id   AF-A0A5C6BY38-F1
#
_cell.length_a   1.000
_cell.length_b   1.000
_cell.length_c   1.000
_cell.angle_alpha   90.00
_cell.angle_beta   90.00
_cell.angle_gamma   90.00
#
_symmetry.space_group_name_H-M   'P 1'
#
loop_
_entity.id
_entity.type
_entity.pdbx_description
1 polymer ?
#
loop_
_entity_poly.entity_id
_entity_poly.type
_entity_poly.pdbx_seq_one_letter_code
_entity_poly.pdbx_strand_id
1 'polypeptide(L)'
;MSIQHSCLYEGSIRHRRFRTTSHEFCYPLFFFYLDLDELDEVFRAAPLVSTRRFSLVRYNRADYVGEADQPLADSIRKIVQTDAGIEFDGPIRMLAHVRYASFVFNPISLYYCFHADGQSPAAVIAEVTNTPWRERHCYVIPWESNHRVQRHRCEKAFHVSPFLPMDLEYQWRLSNPGRSLSIHLEDHDQDGCLFDSTLLMKRKPLTPTQLAKTLLRFPLMTGQVVGGIYWQAFRLWLKKTPSFPHPRPSEVPLKSTP
;
A
#
# COMPACT_ATOMS: atom_id res chain seq x y z
N MET A 1 -4.59 -8.64 -25.08
CA MET A 1 -5.72 -7.69 -24.99
C MET A 1 -5.17 -6.26 -24.91
N SER A 2 -5.99 -5.21 -25.04
CA SER A 2 -5.55 -3.82 -24.80
C SER A 2 -5.60 -3.52 -23.30
N ILE A 3 -4.65 -2.73 -22.78
CA ILE A 3 -4.66 -2.26 -21.38
C ILE A 3 -5.88 -1.34 -21.16
N GLN A 4 -6.83 -1.72 -20.29
CA GLN A 4 -8.05 -0.95 -20.00
C GLN A 4 -8.06 -0.40 -18.58
N HIS A 5 -7.65 -1.20 -17.60
CA HIS A 5 -7.81 -0.90 -16.19
C HIS A 5 -6.52 -0.39 -15.54
N SER A 6 -5.37 -0.87 -15.98
CA SER A 6 -4.07 -0.47 -15.46
C SER A 6 -3.73 0.98 -15.77
N CYS A 7 -3.17 1.67 -14.79
CA CYS A 7 -2.83 3.09 -14.88
C CYS A 7 -1.69 3.45 -13.93
N LEU A 8 -1.22 4.70 -14.02
CA LEU A 8 -0.36 5.30 -13.01
C LEU A 8 -1.21 6.21 -12.13
N TYR A 9 -0.99 6.19 -10.82
CA TYR A 9 -1.52 7.20 -9.93
C TYR A 9 -0.38 8.10 -9.48
N GLU A 10 -0.45 9.38 -9.80
CA GLU A 10 0.50 10.40 -9.35
C GLU A 10 -0.16 11.28 -8.29
N GLY A 11 0.56 11.61 -7.23
CA GLY A 11 -0.02 12.32 -6.10
C GLY A 11 0.98 12.66 -5.01
N SER A 12 0.47 12.66 -3.78
CA SER A 12 1.26 12.97 -2.59
C SER A 12 0.81 12.16 -1.38
N ILE A 13 1.77 11.84 -0.52
CA ILE A 13 1.53 11.33 0.83
C ILE A 13 1.83 12.43 1.85
N ARG A 14 0.87 12.72 2.72
CA ARG A 14 1.04 13.63 3.85
C ARG A 14 0.95 12.85 5.15
N HIS A 15 1.90 13.07 6.04
CA HIS A 15 1.89 12.52 7.40
C HIS A 15 1.82 13.67 8.41
N ARG A 16 0.96 13.54 9.42
CA ARG A 16 0.81 14.51 10.50
C ARG A 16 0.81 13.80 11.84
N ARG A 17 1.59 14.32 12.78
CA ARG A 17 1.57 13.93 14.18
C ARG A 17 1.11 15.12 15.00
N PHE A 18 0.04 14.92 15.77
CA PHE A 18 -0.64 15.98 16.51
C PHE A 18 -0.12 16.10 17.94
N ARG A 19 0.16 14.96 18.60
CA ARG A 19 0.48 14.90 20.03
C ARG A 19 1.84 14.25 20.30
N THR A 20 2.35 14.45 21.52
CA THR A 20 3.73 14.20 22.00
C THR A 20 4.79 15.08 21.35
N THR A 21 4.89 15.07 20.01
CA THR A 21 5.78 15.92 19.24
C THR A 21 5.11 16.30 17.93
N SER A 22 4.76 17.59 17.75
CA SER A 22 4.19 18.04 16.48
C SER A 22 5.19 17.86 15.34
N HIS A 23 4.74 17.18 14.28
CA HIS A 23 5.56 16.91 13.10
C HIS A 23 4.67 16.65 11.89
N GLU A 24 4.93 17.35 10.79
CA GLU A 24 4.19 17.20 9.55
C GLU A 24 5.14 17.26 8.35
N PHE A 25 4.84 16.47 7.34
CA PHE A 25 5.48 16.55 6.03
C PHE A 25 4.55 16.05 4.93
N CYS A 26 4.83 16.46 3.71
CA CYS A 26 4.14 15.99 2.51
C CYS A 26 5.17 15.73 1.41
N TYR A 27 5.10 14.56 0.79
CA TYR A 27 6.00 14.16 -0.30
C TYR A 27 5.22 13.79 -1.55
N PRO A 28 5.66 14.23 -2.74
CA PRO A 28 5.10 13.76 -3.98
C PRO A 28 5.56 12.31 -4.24
N LEU A 29 4.68 11.50 -4.84
CA LEU A 29 4.99 10.13 -5.21
C LEU A 29 4.12 9.68 -6.37
N PHE A 30 4.40 8.47 -6.87
CA PHE A 30 3.49 7.76 -7.75
C PHE A 30 3.43 6.27 -7.43
N PHE A 31 2.30 5.65 -7.78
CA PHE A 31 2.07 4.21 -7.67
C PHE A 31 1.67 3.65 -9.03
N PHE A 32 2.03 2.40 -9.27
CA PHE A 32 1.38 1.61 -10.30
C PHE A 32 0.04 1.12 -9.77
N TYR A 33 -1.01 1.26 -10.58
CA TYR A 33 -2.26 0.58 -10.37
C TYR A 33 -2.45 -0.43 -11.47
N LEU A 34 -2.31 -1.71 -11.13
CA LEU A 34 -2.21 -2.80 -12.08
C LEU A 34 -3.37 -3.74 -11.88
N ASP A 35 -4.11 -4.00 -12.95
CA ASP A 35 -5.01 -5.14 -13.00
C ASP A 35 -4.16 -6.41 -13.13
N LEU A 36 -4.38 -7.38 -12.23
CA LEU A 36 -3.55 -8.59 -12.20
C LEU A 36 -3.72 -9.42 -13.47
N ASP A 37 -4.86 -9.33 -14.15
CA ASP A 37 -5.12 -10.02 -15.41
C ASP A 37 -4.50 -9.31 -16.63
N GLU A 38 -4.03 -8.06 -16.47
CA GLU A 38 -3.38 -7.25 -17.53
C GLU A 38 -1.85 -7.21 -17.42
N LEU A 39 -1.23 -7.90 -16.44
CA LEU A 39 0.21 -7.77 -16.17
C LEU A 39 1.07 -8.09 -17.40
N ASP A 40 0.77 -9.15 -18.13
CA ASP A 40 1.59 -9.52 -19.28
C ASP A 40 1.49 -8.48 -20.42
N GLU A 41 0.32 -7.89 -20.64
CA GLU A 41 0.08 -6.80 -21.58
C GLU A 41 0.86 -5.55 -21.19
N VAL A 42 0.73 -5.14 -19.92
CA VAL A 42 1.37 -3.95 -19.38
C VAL A 42 2.89 -4.02 -19.53
N PHE A 43 3.48 -5.15 -19.16
CA PHE A 43 4.93 -5.32 -19.16
C PHE A 43 5.51 -5.83 -20.50
N ARG A 44 4.67 -6.08 -21.52
CA ARG A 44 5.09 -6.24 -22.92
C ARG A 44 5.09 -4.92 -23.71
N ALA A 45 4.32 -3.93 -23.28
CA ALA A 45 4.03 -2.73 -24.07
C ALA A 45 5.18 -1.69 -24.14
N ALA A 46 6.27 -1.84 -23.38
CA ALA A 46 7.36 -0.85 -23.36
C ALA A 46 8.75 -1.49 -23.18
N PRO A 47 9.79 -0.98 -23.87
CA PRO A 47 11.13 -1.59 -23.85
C PRO A 47 11.87 -1.47 -22.51
N LEU A 48 11.45 -0.54 -21.65
CA LEU A 48 12.05 -0.30 -20.32
C LEU A 48 11.32 -1.04 -19.18
N VAL A 49 10.33 -1.85 -19.53
CA VAL A 49 9.40 -2.52 -18.63
C VAL A 49 9.45 -4.01 -18.89
N SER A 50 9.48 -4.85 -17.84
CA SER A 50 9.51 -6.30 -18.02
C SER A 50 9.02 -7.05 -16.78
N THR A 51 8.46 -8.24 -16.97
CA THR A 51 8.14 -9.19 -15.88
C THR A 51 9.25 -10.22 -15.63
N ARG A 52 10.12 -10.48 -16.64
CA ARG A 52 11.08 -11.60 -16.62
C ARG A 52 12.54 -11.17 -16.68
N ARG A 53 12.89 -10.29 -17.62
CA ARG A 53 14.26 -9.76 -17.83
C ARG A 53 14.56 -8.57 -16.91
N PHE A 54 15.84 -8.36 -16.61
CA PHE A 54 16.31 -7.13 -15.96
C PHE A 54 15.87 -5.92 -16.79
N SER A 55 15.21 -4.96 -16.15
CA SER A 55 14.70 -3.74 -16.77
C SER A 55 14.63 -2.64 -15.72
N LEU A 56 14.49 -1.40 -16.17
CA LEU A 56 14.39 -0.26 -15.26
C LEU A 56 13.14 -0.35 -14.40
N VAL A 57 12.02 -0.85 -14.94
CA VAL A 57 10.75 -1.04 -14.23
C VAL A 57 10.32 -2.50 -14.32
N ARG A 58 10.30 -3.22 -13.21
CA ARG A 58 10.01 -4.65 -13.20
C ARG A 58 8.99 -5.06 -12.16
N TYR A 59 7.92 -5.72 -12.60
CA TYR A 59 7.09 -6.52 -11.71
C TYR A 59 7.82 -7.83 -11.39
N ASN A 60 7.87 -8.19 -10.11
CA ASN A 60 8.32 -9.50 -9.66
C ASN A 60 7.35 -10.03 -8.62
N ARG A 61 6.80 -11.23 -8.87
CA ARG A 61 5.81 -11.89 -8.01
C ARG A 61 6.29 -12.04 -6.56
N ALA A 62 7.58 -12.33 -6.36
CA ALA A 62 8.17 -12.52 -5.03
C ALA A 62 8.20 -11.25 -4.15
N ASP A 63 7.93 -10.07 -4.72
CA ASP A 63 7.91 -8.81 -3.97
C ASP A 63 6.61 -8.59 -3.19
N TYR A 64 5.60 -9.43 -3.40
CA TYR A 64 4.23 -9.28 -2.86
C TYR A 64 3.83 -10.49 -2.02
N VAL A 65 2.78 -10.36 -1.23
CA VAL A 65 2.31 -11.39 -0.28
C VAL A 65 2.09 -12.77 -0.91
N GLY A 66 2.29 -13.83 -0.12
CA GLY A 66 2.08 -15.22 -0.51
C GLY A 66 3.23 -15.83 -1.30
N GLU A 67 3.09 -17.12 -1.64
CA GLU A 67 4.13 -17.88 -2.32
C GLU A 67 4.46 -17.33 -3.71
N ALA A 68 5.75 -17.35 -4.07
CA ALA A 68 6.24 -16.72 -5.30
C ALA A 68 5.97 -17.53 -6.58
N ASP A 69 5.64 -18.81 -6.43
CA ASP A 69 5.37 -19.77 -7.51
C ASP A 69 3.88 -19.82 -7.93
N GLN A 70 2.98 -19.23 -7.15
CA GLN A 70 1.57 -19.11 -7.47
C GLN A 70 1.18 -17.70 -7.94
N PRO A 71 0.11 -17.55 -8.74
CA PRO A 71 -0.45 -16.25 -9.08
C PRO A 71 -0.75 -15.41 -7.84
N LEU A 72 -0.47 -14.11 -7.89
CA LEU A 72 -0.74 -13.20 -6.77
C LEU A 72 -2.24 -13.17 -6.44
N ALA A 73 -3.09 -13.23 -7.47
CA ALA A 73 -4.54 -13.28 -7.32
C ALA A 73 -5.00 -14.40 -6.37
N ASP A 74 -4.38 -15.58 -6.43
CA ASP A 74 -4.77 -16.74 -5.61
C ASP A 74 -4.37 -16.55 -4.14
N SER A 75 -3.21 -15.96 -3.89
CA SER A 75 -2.80 -15.56 -2.54
C SER A 75 -3.75 -14.54 -1.95
N ILE A 76 -4.16 -13.53 -2.73
CA ILE A 76 -5.10 -12.51 -2.28
C ILE A 76 -6.47 -13.12 -1.98
N ARG A 77 -7.02 -13.96 -2.87
CA ARG A 77 -8.28 -14.67 -2.63
C ARG A 77 -8.24 -15.48 -1.34
N LYS A 78 -7.16 -16.23 -1.13
CA LYS A 78 -6.96 -17.02 0.09
C LYS A 78 -6.96 -16.15 1.34
N ILE A 79 -6.24 -15.02 1.33
CA ILE A 79 -6.19 -14.11 2.48
C ILE A 79 -7.57 -13.52 2.79
N VAL A 80 -8.30 -13.03 1.78
CA VAL A 80 -9.65 -12.49 2.01
C VAL A 80 -10.59 -13.55 2.57
N GLN A 81 -10.54 -14.78 2.02
CA GLN A 81 -11.37 -15.87 2.50
C GLN A 81 -11.05 -16.26 3.95
N THR A 82 -9.77 -16.42 4.28
CA THR A 82 -9.35 -16.84 5.63
C THR A 82 -9.61 -15.75 6.68
N ASP A 83 -9.33 -14.49 6.38
CA ASP A 83 -9.35 -13.43 7.40
C ASP A 83 -10.72 -12.74 7.52
N ALA A 84 -11.55 -12.76 6.47
CA ALA A 84 -12.84 -12.08 6.45
C ALA A 84 -14.03 -12.97 6.02
N GLY A 85 -13.79 -14.18 5.50
CA GLY A 85 -14.86 -15.05 4.99
C GLY A 85 -15.61 -14.48 3.78
N ILE A 86 -14.98 -13.55 3.05
CA ILE A 86 -15.61 -12.88 1.90
C ILE A 86 -15.20 -13.59 0.61
N GLU A 87 -16.19 -14.10 -0.08
CA GLU A 87 -16.02 -14.61 -1.44
C GLU A 87 -16.25 -13.50 -2.46
N PHE A 88 -15.40 -13.45 -3.48
CA PHE A 88 -15.55 -12.56 -4.62
C PHE A 88 -15.01 -13.25 -5.88
N ASP A 89 -15.62 -12.92 -7.02
CA ASP A 89 -15.41 -13.58 -8.31
C ASP A 89 -14.88 -12.62 -9.39
N GLY A 90 -14.67 -11.34 -9.04
CA GLY A 90 -14.18 -10.33 -9.96
C GLY A 90 -12.66 -10.18 -10.02
N PRO A 91 -12.19 -9.18 -10.78
CA PRO A 91 -10.77 -8.90 -10.94
C PRO A 91 -10.15 -8.38 -9.64
N ILE A 92 -8.84 -8.57 -9.52
CA ILE A 92 -8.04 -7.99 -8.44
C ILE A 92 -7.12 -6.94 -9.05
N ARG A 93 -7.12 -5.74 -8.48
CA ARG A 93 -6.27 -4.64 -8.94
C ARG A 93 -5.42 -4.13 -7.80
N MET A 94 -4.11 -4.08 -8.02
CA MET A 94 -3.15 -3.67 -6.98
C MET A 94 -2.67 -2.24 -7.18
N LEU A 95 -2.54 -1.50 -6.08
CA LEU A 95 -1.83 -0.23 -6.00
C LEU A 95 -0.52 -0.47 -5.23
N ALA A 96 0.61 -0.49 -5.94
CA ALA A 96 1.91 -0.77 -5.33
C ALA A 96 3.07 -0.14 -6.14
N HIS A 97 4.26 -0.10 -5.54
CA HIS A 97 5.48 0.08 -6.29
C HIS A 97 5.97 -1.26 -6.85
N VAL A 98 6.54 -1.19 -8.04
CA VAL A 98 7.30 -2.28 -8.67
C VAL A 98 8.80 -2.02 -8.49
N ARG A 99 9.67 -2.92 -8.95
CA ARG A 99 11.11 -2.70 -8.89
C ARG A 99 11.53 -1.57 -9.82
N TYR A 100 12.34 -0.66 -9.28
CA TYR A 100 13.06 0.36 -10.04
C TYR A 100 14.56 0.06 -9.96
N ALA A 101 15.22 -0.18 -11.09
CA ALA A 101 16.63 -0.59 -11.12
C ALA A 101 16.92 -1.77 -10.16
N SER A 102 16.03 -2.77 -10.15
CA SER A 102 16.04 -3.95 -9.26
C SER A 102 15.86 -3.71 -7.76
N PHE A 103 15.56 -2.49 -7.34
CA PHE A 103 15.23 -2.18 -5.95
C PHE A 103 13.73 -1.88 -5.78
N VAL A 104 13.10 -2.48 -4.78
CA VAL A 104 11.72 -2.18 -4.38
C VAL A 104 11.60 -2.11 -2.87
N PHE A 105 10.79 -1.17 -2.41
CA PHE A 105 10.30 -1.12 -1.04
C PHE A 105 8.87 -0.58 -1.08
N ASN A 106 7.93 -1.36 -0.56
CA ASN A 106 6.51 -1.03 -0.47
C ASN A 106 6.13 -0.82 1.00
N PRO A 107 6.11 0.43 1.52
CA PRO A 107 5.60 0.67 2.88
C PRO A 107 4.15 0.18 3.02
N ILE A 108 3.38 0.35 1.93
CA ILE A 108 2.03 -0.17 1.78
C ILE A 108 1.80 -0.60 0.32
N SER A 109 1.15 -1.74 0.15
CA SER A 109 0.53 -2.20 -1.10
C SER A 109 -0.96 -2.40 -0.85
N LEU A 110 -1.82 -1.93 -1.75
CA LEU A 110 -3.27 -2.16 -1.64
C LEU A 110 -3.74 -3.11 -2.73
N TYR A 111 -4.66 -4.00 -2.38
CA TYR A 111 -5.30 -4.92 -3.32
C TYR A 111 -6.81 -4.71 -3.27
N TYR A 112 -7.37 -4.11 -4.31
CA TYR A 112 -8.81 -3.95 -4.49
C TYR A 112 -9.36 -5.23 -5.10
N CYS A 113 -10.20 -5.93 -4.35
CA CYS A 113 -10.88 -7.15 -4.77
C CYS A 113 -12.29 -6.77 -5.20
N PHE A 114 -12.64 -6.97 -6.47
CA PHE A 114 -13.94 -6.57 -7.02
C PHE A 114 -14.91 -7.74 -7.10
N HIS A 115 -16.21 -7.45 -7.09
CA HIS A 115 -17.23 -8.37 -7.57
C HIS A 115 -17.13 -8.56 -9.10
N ALA A 116 -17.84 -9.53 -9.65
CA ALA A 116 -17.87 -9.83 -11.10
C ALA A 116 -18.11 -8.60 -12.01
N ASP A 117 -18.76 -7.55 -11.51
CA ASP A 117 -18.95 -6.30 -12.26
C ASP A 117 -17.66 -5.54 -12.58
N GLY A 118 -16.56 -5.85 -11.89
CA GLY A 118 -15.26 -5.20 -12.02
C GLY A 118 -15.21 -3.74 -11.59
N GLN A 119 -16.22 -3.25 -10.87
CA GLN A 119 -16.38 -1.85 -10.44
C GLN A 119 -16.65 -1.72 -8.95
N SER A 120 -17.41 -2.63 -8.35
CA SER A 120 -17.78 -2.63 -6.94
C SER A 120 -16.75 -3.44 -6.14
N PRO A 121 -15.96 -2.82 -5.25
CA PRO A 121 -15.06 -3.58 -4.40
C PRO A 121 -15.88 -4.42 -3.42
N ALA A 122 -15.47 -5.67 -3.23
CA ALA A 122 -15.93 -6.56 -2.17
C ALA A 122 -15.07 -6.40 -0.91
N ALA A 123 -13.76 -6.19 -1.11
CA ALA A 123 -12.79 -5.97 -0.04
C ALA A 123 -11.55 -5.23 -0.56
N VAL A 124 -10.80 -4.63 0.35
CA VAL A 124 -9.46 -4.10 0.11
C VAL A 124 -8.49 -4.73 1.09
N ILE A 125 -7.38 -5.29 0.60
CA ILE A 125 -6.27 -5.68 1.47
C ILE A 125 -5.25 -4.56 1.51
N ALA A 126 -4.80 -4.19 2.71
CA ALA A 126 -3.62 -3.36 2.92
C ALA A 126 -2.45 -4.22 3.44
N GLU A 127 -1.53 -4.57 2.54
CA GLU A 127 -0.26 -5.19 2.90
C GLU A 127 0.71 -4.09 3.32
N VAL A 128 1.09 -4.10 4.59
CA VAL A 128 2.01 -3.12 5.18
C VAL A 128 3.34 -3.80 5.44
N THR A 129 4.43 -3.19 4.98
CA THR A 129 5.79 -3.68 5.24
C THR A 129 6.50 -2.74 6.20
N ASN A 130 7.01 -3.25 7.33
CA ASN A 130 7.78 -2.42 8.25
C ASN A 130 9.23 -2.29 7.81
N THR A 131 9.88 -1.22 8.27
CA THR A 131 11.31 -1.00 8.11
C THR A 131 11.90 -0.62 9.47
N PRO A 132 13.06 -1.17 9.88
CA PRO A 132 14.00 -1.95 9.08
C PRO A 132 13.75 -3.47 9.03
N TRP A 133 12.78 -4.02 9.77
CA TRP A 133 12.62 -5.48 9.94
C TRP A 133 12.12 -6.23 8.70
N ARG A 134 11.51 -5.53 7.73
CA ARG A 134 10.98 -6.11 6.48
C ARG A 134 9.94 -7.21 6.68
N GLU A 135 9.27 -7.18 7.83
CA GLU A 135 8.10 -8.00 8.10
C GLU A 135 6.90 -7.43 7.36
N ARG A 136 5.89 -8.26 7.14
CA ARG A 136 4.68 -7.89 6.42
C ARG A 136 3.45 -8.30 7.20
N HIS A 137 2.42 -7.47 7.11
CA HIS A 137 1.12 -7.77 7.69
C HIS A 137 0.02 -7.31 6.74
N CYS A 138 -1.06 -8.10 6.61
CA CYS A 138 -2.20 -7.77 5.79
C CYS A 138 -3.39 -7.38 6.68
N TYR A 139 -3.95 -6.19 6.45
CA TYR A 139 -5.26 -5.81 6.98
C TYR A 139 -6.28 -6.05 5.88
N VAL A 140 -7.26 -6.93 6.13
CA VAL A 140 -8.41 -7.11 5.23
C VAL A 140 -9.52 -6.17 5.64
N ILE A 141 -9.95 -5.33 4.70
CA ILE A 141 -10.95 -4.29 4.89
C ILE A 141 -12.17 -4.65 4.04
N PRO A 142 -13.23 -5.23 4.63
CA PRO A 142 -14.49 -5.47 3.93
C PRO A 142 -15.03 -4.17 3.33
N TRP A 143 -15.62 -4.27 2.14
CA TRP A 143 -16.26 -3.12 1.49
C TRP A 143 -17.78 -3.24 1.60
N GLU A 144 -18.41 -2.21 2.15
CA GLU A 144 -19.87 -2.17 2.27
C GLU A 144 -20.48 -1.60 0.98
N SER A 145 -21.41 -2.34 0.39
CA SER A 145 -21.89 -2.18 -1.00
C SER A 145 -22.47 -0.80 -1.36
N ASN A 146 -22.80 0.04 -0.38
CA ASN A 146 -23.48 1.33 -0.59
C ASN A 146 -22.59 2.57 -0.44
N HIS A 147 -21.30 2.42 -0.13
CA HIS A 147 -20.44 3.57 0.16
C HIS A 147 -19.41 3.87 -0.93
N ARG A 148 -19.37 5.14 -1.38
CA ARG A 148 -18.31 5.66 -2.26
C ARG A 148 -16.94 5.70 -1.59
N VAL A 149 -16.94 5.78 -0.26
CA VAL A 149 -15.75 5.78 0.60
C VAL A 149 -15.99 4.74 1.69
N GLN A 150 -15.17 3.69 1.70
CA GLN A 150 -15.21 2.68 2.75
C GLN A 150 -14.56 3.22 4.02
N ARG A 151 -15.23 3.02 5.15
CA ARG A 151 -14.70 3.34 6.47
C ARG A 151 -14.54 2.04 7.24
N HIS A 152 -13.42 1.88 7.91
CA HIS A 152 -13.17 0.66 8.69
C HIS A 152 -12.34 0.99 9.92
N ARG A 153 -12.62 0.29 11.02
CA ARG A 153 -11.89 0.42 12.28
C ARG A 153 -11.34 -0.92 12.70
N CYS A 154 -10.09 -0.94 13.13
CA CYS A 154 -9.46 -2.14 13.67
C CYS A 154 -8.34 -1.77 14.63
N GLU A 155 -8.02 -2.67 15.56
CA GLU A 155 -6.85 -2.51 16.42
C GLU A 155 -5.56 -2.56 15.61
N LYS A 156 -4.58 -1.75 16.00
CA LYS A 156 -3.25 -1.75 15.40
C LYS A 156 -2.49 -3.03 15.77
N ALA A 157 -2.45 -3.95 14.84
CA ALA A 157 -1.80 -5.25 15.01
C ALA A 157 -0.33 -5.29 14.55
N PHE A 158 0.20 -4.20 13.97
CA PHE A 158 1.52 -4.21 13.34
C PHE A 158 2.39 -2.99 13.68
N HIS A 159 3.64 -3.24 14.09
CA HIS A 159 4.60 -2.21 14.49
C HIS A 159 5.33 -1.63 13.27
N VAL A 160 4.80 -0.51 12.76
CA VAL A 160 5.30 0.15 11.54
C VAL A 160 6.23 1.32 11.79
N SER A 161 6.18 1.90 13.00
CA SER A 161 6.98 3.06 13.37
C SER A 161 7.42 2.93 14.83
N PRO A 162 8.71 3.08 15.13
CA PRO A 162 9.19 3.10 16.50
C PRO A 162 8.71 4.32 17.28
N PHE A 163 8.07 5.31 16.65
CA PHE A 163 7.56 6.51 17.31
C PHE A 163 6.05 6.46 17.56
N LEU A 164 5.38 5.34 17.26
CA LEU A 164 3.95 5.13 17.55
C LEU A 164 3.79 3.94 18.50
N PRO A 165 3.00 4.07 19.58
CA PRO A 165 2.69 2.93 20.43
C PRO A 165 1.91 1.85 19.66
N MET A 166 1.84 0.65 20.23
CA MET A 166 1.04 -0.46 19.67
C MET A 166 -0.44 -0.38 20.06
N ASP A 167 -0.73 0.13 21.26
CA ASP A 167 -2.09 0.30 21.78
C ASP A 167 -2.77 1.51 21.11
N LEU A 168 -3.20 1.31 19.86
CA LEU A 168 -3.88 2.29 19.02
C LEU A 168 -4.98 1.62 18.20
N GLU A 169 -6.02 2.38 17.89
CA GLU A 169 -7.04 2.02 16.91
C GLU A 169 -6.74 2.67 15.56
N TYR A 170 -6.74 1.88 14.49
CA TYR A 170 -6.72 2.39 13.13
C TYR A 170 -8.12 2.75 12.66
N GLN A 171 -8.27 3.95 12.10
CA GLN A 171 -9.48 4.35 11.37
C GLN A 171 -9.13 4.63 9.91
N TRP A 172 -9.54 3.71 9.04
CA TRP A 172 -9.34 3.77 7.60
C TRP A 172 -10.48 4.52 6.91
N ARG A 173 -10.13 5.30 5.88
CA ARG A 173 -11.06 5.81 4.87
C ARG A 173 -10.47 5.62 3.49
N LEU A 174 -11.10 4.78 2.67
CA LEU A 174 -10.62 4.40 1.34
C LEU A 174 -11.64 4.79 0.29
N SER A 175 -11.23 5.45 -0.79
CA SER A 175 -12.12 5.70 -1.94
C SER A 175 -12.04 4.55 -2.94
N ASN A 176 -13.14 4.30 -3.67
CA ASN A 176 -13.07 3.44 -4.84
C ASN A 176 -12.12 4.06 -5.91
N PRO A 177 -11.15 3.32 -6.48
CA PRO A 177 -10.31 3.77 -7.58
C PRO A 177 -11.11 4.33 -8.76
N GLY A 178 -10.76 5.54 -9.20
CA GLY A 178 -11.42 6.21 -10.32
C GLY A 178 -10.53 7.27 -10.97
N ARG A 179 -11.07 8.48 -11.21
CA ARG A 179 -10.25 9.61 -11.69
C ARG A 179 -9.25 10.08 -10.63
N SER A 180 -9.60 9.87 -9.37
CA SER A 180 -8.77 10.10 -8.19
C SER A 180 -8.85 8.89 -7.28
N LEU A 181 -7.83 8.74 -6.44
CA LEU A 181 -7.79 7.75 -5.37
C LEU A 181 -7.31 8.44 -4.10
N SER A 182 -7.99 8.20 -2.99
CA SER A 182 -7.62 8.68 -1.66
C SER A 182 -7.61 7.54 -0.66
N ILE A 183 -6.55 7.46 0.13
CA ILE A 183 -6.48 6.63 1.34
C ILE A 183 -6.15 7.54 2.50
N HIS A 184 -6.91 7.41 3.57
CA HIS A 184 -6.66 8.09 4.82
C HIS A 184 -6.63 7.06 5.93
N LEU A 185 -5.61 7.15 6.77
CA LEU A 185 -5.45 6.32 7.95
C LEU A 185 -5.18 7.25 9.12
N GLU A 186 -5.98 7.11 10.17
CA GLU A 186 -5.81 7.80 11.45
C GLU A 186 -5.43 6.76 12.52
N ASP A 187 -4.46 7.09 13.36
CA ASP A 187 -4.07 6.37 14.57
C ASP A 187 -4.70 7.09 15.77
N HIS A 188 -5.56 6.39 16.51
CA HIS A 188 -6.27 6.94 17.68
C HIS A 188 -5.87 6.23 18.97
N ASP A 189 -5.73 6.99 20.05
CA ASP A 189 -5.73 6.50 21.43
C ASP A 189 -7.01 6.98 22.15
N GLN A 190 -7.07 6.82 23.48
CA GLN A 190 -8.20 7.24 24.32
C GLN A 190 -8.49 8.75 24.28
N ASP A 191 -7.49 9.56 23.97
CA ASP A 191 -7.56 11.02 23.89
C ASP A 191 -7.78 11.52 22.44
N GLY A 192 -7.93 10.61 21.47
CA GLY A 192 -8.28 10.88 20.07
C GLY A 192 -7.12 10.70 19.09
N CYS A 193 -7.14 11.43 17.97
CA CYS A 193 -6.17 11.24 16.89
C CYS A 193 -4.76 11.68 17.32
N LEU A 194 -3.81 10.75 17.25
CA LEU A 194 -2.40 10.96 17.57
C LEU A 194 -1.59 11.23 16.29
N PHE A 195 -1.92 10.51 15.22
CA PHE A 195 -1.27 10.60 13.92
C PHE A 195 -2.27 10.36 12.78
N ASP A 196 -2.04 11.00 11.63
CA ASP A 196 -2.69 10.63 10.39
C ASP A 196 -1.72 10.52 9.22
N SER A 197 -2.11 9.70 8.26
CA SER A 197 -1.53 9.65 6.93
C SER A 197 -2.61 9.81 5.87
N THR A 198 -2.34 10.61 4.85
CA THR A 198 -3.26 10.87 3.75
C THR A 198 -2.54 10.72 2.43
N LEU A 199 -2.90 9.70 1.66
CA LEU A 199 -2.47 9.49 0.29
C LEU A 199 -3.54 10.03 -0.66
N LEU A 200 -3.22 11.04 -1.46
CA LEU A 200 -4.10 11.62 -2.48
C LEU A 200 -3.46 11.51 -3.85
N MET A 201 -4.16 10.91 -4.81
CA MET A 201 -3.61 10.68 -6.14
C MET A 201 -4.62 10.89 -7.26
N LYS A 202 -4.09 11.17 -8.45
CA LYS A 202 -4.84 11.35 -9.69
C LYS A 202 -4.40 10.32 -10.73
N ARG A 203 -5.39 9.74 -11.42
CA ARG A 203 -5.16 8.76 -12.47
C ARG A 203 -4.44 9.39 -13.66
N LYS A 204 -3.45 8.68 -14.18
CA LYS A 204 -2.67 8.98 -15.37
C LYS A 204 -2.67 7.73 -16.27
N PRO A 205 -2.85 7.89 -17.59
CA PRO A 205 -2.88 6.75 -18.49
C PRO A 205 -1.51 6.06 -18.50
N LEU A 206 -1.50 4.73 -18.57
CA LEU A 206 -0.27 3.96 -18.66
C LEU A 206 0.17 3.85 -20.12
N THR A 207 0.77 4.91 -20.64
CA THR A 207 1.39 4.94 -21.97
C THR A 207 2.91 5.02 -21.84
N PRO A 208 3.69 4.57 -22.85
CA PRO A 208 5.14 4.69 -22.83
C PRO A 208 5.63 6.13 -22.56
N THR A 209 4.99 7.13 -23.17
CA THR A 209 5.31 8.55 -22.98
C THR A 209 5.04 9.02 -21.55
N GLN A 210 3.88 8.67 -20.99
CA GLN A 210 3.55 9.06 -19.62
C GLN A 210 4.43 8.34 -18.60
N LEU A 211 4.75 7.07 -18.84
CA LEU A 211 5.67 6.31 -17.99
C LEU A 211 7.07 6.93 -17.98
N ALA A 212 7.64 7.22 -19.15
CA ALA A 212 8.95 7.87 -19.25
C ALA A 212 8.97 9.22 -18.52
N LYS A 213 7.92 10.05 -18.70
CA LYS A 213 7.76 11.32 -17.98
C LYS A 213 7.71 11.12 -16.46
N THR A 214 7.00 10.09 -16.00
CA THR A 214 6.88 9.76 -14.58
C THR A 214 8.23 9.33 -13.99
N LEU A 215 8.96 8.45 -14.68
CA LEU A 215 10.28 7.97 -14.24
C LEU A 215 11.33 9.09 -14.21
N LEU A 216 11.28 10.04 -15.16
CA LEU A 216 12.15 11.22 -15.14
C LEU A 216 11.83 12.18 -14.00
N ARG A 217 10.55 12.30 -13.63
CA ARG A 217 10.11 13.13 -12.49
C ARG A 217 10.46 12.49 -11.14
N PHE A 218 10.41 11.16 -11.07
CA PHE A 218 10.59 10.39 -9.84
C PHE A 218 11.70 9.33 -10.03
N PRO A 219 12.96 9.75 -10.21
CA PRO A 219 14.06 8.81 -10.39
C PRO A 219 14.24 8.01 -9.09
N LEU A 220 14.30 6.68 -9.21
CA LEU A 220 14.52 5.78 -8.08
C LEU A 220 13.50 5.99 -6.94
N MET A 221 12.20 6.09 -7.28
CA MET A 221 11.09 6.36 -6.37
C MET A 221 11.18 5.58 -5.04
N THR A 222 11.44 4.28 -5.07
CA THR A 222 11.53 3.44 -3.87
C THR A 222 12.74 3.79 -2.99
N GLY A 223 13.86 4.21 -3.59
CA GLY A 223 15.00 4.77 -2.87
C GLY A 223 14.68 6.11 -2.20
N GLN A 224 13.93 6.97 -2.89
CA GLN A 224 13.45 8.24 -2.33
C GLN A 224 12.50 8.02 -1.14
N VAL A 225 11.60 7.03 -1.24
CA VAL A 225 10.72 6.63 -0.13
C VAL A 225 11.54 6.18 1.08
N VAL A 226 12.48 5.25 0.89
CA VAL A 226 13.32 4.74 1.98
C VAL A 226 14.16 5.85 2.61
N GLY A 227 14.82 6.68 1.79
CA GLY A 227 15.57 7.84 2.26
C GLY A 227 14.69 8.83 3.03
N GLY A 228 13.46 9.08 2.56
CA GLY A 228 12.47 9.90 3.24
C GLY A 228 12.05 9.35 4.59
N ILE A 229 11.86 8.03 4.71
CA ILE A 229 11.54 7.38 5.98
C ILE A 229 12.66 7.58 6.99
N TYR A 230 13.91 7.28 6.62
CA TYR A 230 15.06 7.47 7.51
C TYR A 230 15.29 8.94 7.87
N TRP A 231 15.11 9.85 6.91
CA TRP A 231 15.22 11.28 7.14
C TRP A 231 14.20 11.77 8.18
N GLN A 232 12.95 11.34 8.07
CA GLN A 232 11.92 11.75 9.03
C GLN A 232 12.10 11.08 10.40
N ALA A 233 12.55 9.81 10.43
CA ALA A 233 12.94 9.16 11.68
C ALA A 233 14.08 9.92 12.39
N PHE A 234 15.11 10.34 11.66
CA PHE A 234 16.20 11.16 12.18
C PHE A 234 15.72 12.51 12.72
N ARG A 235 14.81 13.19 12.01
CA ARG A 235 14.21 14.44 12.50
C ARG A 235 13.39 14.26 13.77
N LEU A 236 12.66 13.15 13.91
CA LEU A 236 11.91 12.84 15.14
C LEU A 236 12.84 12.51 16.31
N TRP A 237 13.95 11.81 16.04
CA TRP A 237 15.00 11.56 17.02
C TRP A 237 15.65 12.86 17.51
N LEU A 238 15.99 13.80 16.61
CA LEU A 238 16.49 15.12 16.99
C LEU A 238 15.49 15.91 17.84
N LYS A 239 14.18 15.72 17.62
CA LYS A 239 13.11 16.29 18.45
C LYS A 239 12.89 15.54 19.78
N LYS A 240 13.70 14.51 20.08
CA LYS A 240 13.58 13.67 21.28
C LYS A 240 12.20 13.01 21.41
N THR A 241 11.59 12.65 20.29
CA THR A 241 10.30 11.94 20.29
C THR A 241 10.48 10.57 20.96
N PRO A 242 9.61 10.19 21.92
CA PRO A 242 9.69 8.87 22.56
C PRO A 242 9.66 7.75 21.53
N SER A 243 10.52 6.75 21.75
CA SER A 243 10.58 5.54 20.93
C SER A 243 10.06 4.33 21.70
N PHE A 244 9.24 3.53 21.05
CA PHE A 244 8.72 2.26 21.54
C PHE A 244 9.55 1.11 20.94
N PRO A 245 9.96 0.13 21.75
CA PRO A 245 10.69 -1.03 21.26
C PRO A 245 9.79 -1.85 20.33
N HIS A 246 10.40 -2.46 19.31
CA HIS A 246 9.68 -3.40 18.47
C HIS A 246 9.29 -4.65 19.28
N PRO A 247 8.02 -5.07 19.27
CA PRO A 247 7.55 -6.22 20.02
C PRO A 247 8.38 -7.46 19.67
N ARG A 248 8.75 -8.26 20.68
CA ARG A 248 9.35 -9.57 20.38
C ARG A 248 8.26 -10.51 19.87
N PRO A 249 8.57 -11.53 19.05
CA PRO A 249 7.57 -12.48 18.54
C PRO A 249 6.68 -13.14 19.61
N SER A 250 7.15 -13.18 20.87
CA SER A 250 6.41 -13.69 22.03
C SER A 250 5.34 -12.74 22.60
N GLU A 251 5.28 -11.49 22.14
CA GLU A 251 4.42 -10.43 22.69
C GLU A 251 3.33 -9.97 21.69
N VAL A 252 3.37 -10.45 20.45
CA VAL A 252 2.27 -10.27 19.51
C VAL A 252 1.18 -11.27 19.90
N PRO A 253 -0.04 -10.84 20.26
CA PRO A 253 -1.12 -11.78 20.48
C PRO A 253 -1.28 -12.62 19.22
N LEU A 254 -1.04 -13.92 19.32
CA LEU A 254 -1.52 -14.88 18.34
C LEU A 254 -3.02 -14.58 18.21
N LYS A 255 -3.44 -14.02 17.08
CA LYS A 255 -4.85 -14.07 16.71
C LYS A 255 -5.22 -15.55 16.69
N SER A 256 -5.87 -15.98 17.77
CA SER A 256 -6.64 -17.20 17.80
C SER A 256 -7.86 -16.91 16.94
N THR A 257 -7.71 -17.08 15.62
CA THR A 257 -8.87 -17.20 14.75
C THR A 257 -9.47 -18.57 15.05
N PRO A 258 -10.78 -18.67 15.38
CA PRO A 258 -11.46 -19.95 15.51
C PRO A 258 -11.52 -20.71 14.17
#